data_AF-A0A151SXU8-F1
#
_entry.id   AF-A0A151SXU8-F1
#
_cell.length_a   1.000
_cell.length_b   1.000
_cell.length_c   1.000
_cell.angle_alpha   90.00
_cell.angle_beta   90.00
_cell.angle_gamma   90.00
#
_symmetry.space_group_name_H-M   'P 1'
#
loop_
_entity.id
_entity.type
_entity.pdbx_description
1 polymer ?
#
loop_
_entity_poly.entity_id
_entity_poly.type
_entity_poly.pdbx_seq_one_letter_code
_entity_poly.pdbx_strand_id
1 'polypeptide(L)'
;MNECKPIPTPINLSIRLSKDKLGKLKDQMIYKGIIGSLIYLTTRRLNIVYSVPLFACFQYDLGESHLKVIKCIFIYFVNTTNLSLFYEKNKYYRMVEYFDAKYAGDKVERKNTSGRYHFLGPCFISYVSKK
;
A
#
# COMPACT_ATOMS: atom_id res chain seq x y z
N MET A 1 -17.90 2.19 -11.21
CA MET A 1 -16.47 2.59 -11.19
C MET A 1 -16.01 3.24 -12.50
N ASN A 2 -16.73 3.08 -13.61
CA ASN A 2 -16.29 3.56 -14.93
C ASN A 2 -16.42 5.09 -15.13
N GLU A 3 -17.09 5.80 -14.23
CA GLU A 3 -17.28 7.27 -14.29
C GLU A 3 -16.60 8.02 -13.12
N CYS A 4 -15.68 7.37 -12.40
CA CYS A 4 -14.99 7.99 -11.28
C CYS A 4 -13.83 8.88 -11.77
N LYS A 5 -13.72 10.10 -11.20
CA LYS A 5 -12.58 11.00 -11.49
C LYS A 5 -11.24 10.27 -11.28
N PRO A 6 -10.29 10.40 -12.21
CA PRO A 6 -9.00 9.71 -12.10
C PRO A 6 -8.24 10.21 -10.88
N ILE A 7 -7.66 9.27 -10.14
CA ILE A 7 -6.81 9.55 -8.99
C ILE A 7 -5.37 9.18 -9.39
N PRO A 8 -4.40 10.10 -9.31
CA PRO A 8 -3.04 9.87 -9.79
C PRO A 8 -2.18 9.03 -8.83
N THR A 9 -2.57 8.92 -7.56
CA THR A 9 -1.80 8.23 -6.51
C THR A 9 -2.66 7.23 -5.75
N PRO A 10 -2.19 5.99 -5.50
CA PRO A 10 -2.98 4.97 -4.82
C PRO A 10 -3.29 5.32 -3.36
N ILE A 11 -2.37 6.03 -2.69
CA ILE A 11 -2.57 6.58 -1.36
C ILE A 11 -1.90 7.95 -1.27
N ASN A 12 -2.50 8.86 -0.51
CA ASN A 12 -1.82 10.10 -0.13
C ASN A 12 -1.00 9.82 1.15
N LEU A 13 0.29 10.15 1.12
CA LEU A 13 1.25 9.95 2.23
C LEU A 13 0.83 10.65 3.54
N SER A 14 -0.04 11.66 3.46
CA SER A 14 -0.58 12.36 4.63
C SER A 14 -1.78 11.65 5.28
N ILE A 15 -2.35 10.61 4.65
CA ILE A 15 -3.46 9.84 5.22
C ILE A 15 -2.92 8.99 6.36
N ARG A 16 -3.25 9.40 7.59
CA ARG A 16 -2.97 8.66 8.81
C ARG A 16 -4.19 7.81 9.16
N LEU A 17 -4.13 6.51 8.85
CA LEU A 17 -5.17 5.55 9.22
C LEU A 17 -5.18 5.35 10.74
N SER A 18 -6.38 5.33 11.34
CA SER A 18 -6.59 5.11 12.77
C SER A 18 -7.75 4.15 12.97
N LYS A 19 -7.76 3.40 14.08
CA LYS A 19 -8.92 2.59 14.46
C LYS A 19 -10.14 3.50 14.64
N ASP A 20 -11.19 3.29 13.84
CA ASP A 20 -12.44 4.03 13.98
C ASP A 20 -13.20 3.49 15.19
N LYS A 21 -13.30 4.30 16.26
CA LYS A 21 -13.95 3.93 17.52
C LYS A 21 -15.47 3.67 17.42
N LEU A 22 -16.09 4.00 16.27
CA LEU A 22 -17.54 4.05 16.09
C LEU A 22 -18.04 3.31 14.83
N GLY A 23 -17.14 2.68 14.07
CA GLY A 23 -17.48 2.05 12.79
C GLY A 23 -18.28 0.77 12.99
N LYS A 24 -19.50 0.70 12.47
CA LYS A 24 -20.23 -0.57 12.32
C LYS A 24 -19.31 -1.54 11.57
N LEU A 25 -19.01 -2.69 12.18
CA LEU A 25 -18.30 -3.80 11.54
C LEU A 25 -19.05 -4.21 10.26
N LYS A 26 -18.66 -3.65 9.11
CA LYS A 26 -19.10 -4.16 7.81
C LYS A 26 -18.32 -5.44 7.53
N ASP A 27 -18.98 -6.38 6.83
CA ASP A 27 -18.54 -7.76 6.56
C ASP A 27 -17.02 -7.94 6.47
N GLN A 28 -16.41 -8.34 7.59
CA GLN A 28 -14.97 -8.56 7.72
C GLN A 28 -14.43 -9.54 6.67
N MET A 29 -15.25 -10.50 6.27
CA MET A 29 -14.90 -11.52 5.28
C MET A 29 -14.64 -10.91 3.90
N ILE A 30 -15.49 -9.96 3.47
CA ILE A 30 -15.33 -9.27 2.19
C ILE A 30 -14.04 -8.46 2.20
N TYR A 31 -13.76 -7.76 3.29
CA TYR A 31 -12.53 -6.97 3.41
C TYR A 31 -11.27 -7.83 3.39
N LYS A 32 -11.25 -8.95 4.11
CA LYS A 32 -10.14 -9.91 4.06
C LYS A 32 -9.90 -10.42 2.63
N GLY A 33 -10.97 -10.71 1.89
CA GLY A 33 -10.89 -11.06 0.48
C GLY A 33 -10.28 -9.95 -0.38
N ILE A 34 -10.68 -8.70 -0.16
CA ILE A 34 -10.12 -7.52 -0.86
C ILE A 34 -8.63 -7.36 -0.53
N ILE A 35 -8.24 -7.41 0.74
CA ILE A 35 -6.83 -7.31 1.14
C ILE A 35 -6.01 -8.44 0.55
N GLY A 36 -6.48 -9.68 0.62
CA GLY A 36 -5.78 -10.83 0.04
C GLY A 36 -5.54 -10.64 -1.45
N SER A 37 -6.56 -10.13 -2.17
CA SER A 37 -6.45 -9.80 -3.60
C SER A 37 -5.45 -8.67 -3.86
N LEU A 38 -5.42 -7.64 -3.02
CA LEU A 38 -4.47 -6.53 -3.12
C LEU A 38 -3.03 -6.99 -2.84
N ILE A 39 -2.83 -7.87 -1.85
CA ILE A 39 -1.52 -8.49 -1.56
C ILE A 39 -1.06 -9.34 -2.74
N TYR A 40 -1.96 -10.08 -3.38
CA TYR A 40 -1.61 -10.80 -4.61
C TYR A 40 -1.16 -9.83 -5.71
N LEU A 41 -1.86 -8.71 -5.89
CA LEU A 41 -1.55 -7.71 -6.91
C LEU A 41 -0.20 -7.01 -6.70
N THR A 42 0.29 -6.85 -5.47
CA THR A 42 1.61 -6.21 -5.24
C THR A 42 2.74 -6.96 -5.94
N THR A 43 2.61 -8.27 -6.15
CA THR A 43 3.61 -9.08 -6.87
C THR A 43 3.79 -8.67 -8.34
N ARG A 44 2.73 -8.16 -8.98
CA ARG A 44 2.75 -7.73 -10.38
C ARG A 44 2.77 -6.21 -10.54
N ARG A 45 2.34 -5.48 -9.50
CA ARG A 45 2.15 -4.03 -9.52
C ARG A 45 2.85 -3.41 -8.31
N LEU A 46 4.15 -3.12 -8.46
CA LEU A 46 4.93 -2.62 -7.32
C LEU A 46 4.58 -1.17 -6.92
N ASN A 47 3.87 -0.44 -7.78
CA ASN A 47 3.37 0.91 -7.51
C ASN A 47 2.42 1.01 -6.29
N ILE A 48 1.90 -0.12 -5.79
CA ILE A 48 1.04 -0.18 -4.59
C ILE A 48 1.67 -0.90 -3.40
N VAL A 49 2.91 -1.41 -3.53
CA VAL A 49 3.57 -2.24 -2.48
C VAL A 49 3.67 -1.50 -1.15
N TYR A 50 3.84 -0.19 -1.17
CA TYR A 50 3.86 0.61 0.06
C TYR A 50 2.48 0.72 0.72
N SER A 51 1.42 0.81 -0.09
CA SER A 51 0.06 1.11 0.41
C SER A 51 -0.59 -0.11 1.05
N VAL A 52 -0.49 -1.29 0.41
CA VAL A 52 -1.24 -2.49 0.82
C VAL A 52 -0.93 -2.98 2.24
N PRO A 53 0.34 -3.07 2.69
CA PRO A 53 0.67 -3.53 4.04
C PRO A 53 0.06 -2.65 5.14
N LEU A 54 -0.13 -1.35 4.88
CA LEU A 54 -0.76 -0.44 5.84
C LEU A 54 -2.21 -0.84 6.16
N PHE A 55 -2.94 -1.38 5.17
CA PHE A 55 -4.32 -1.84 5.35
C PHE A 55 -4.41 -3.21 5.99
N ALA A 56 -3.42 -4.08 5.76
CA ALA A 56 -3.35 -5.42 6.35
C ALA A 56 -3.34 -5.36 7.88
N CYS A 57 -2.78 -4.31 8.47
CA CYS A 57 -2.80 -4.07 9.92
C CYS A 57 -4.21 -3.83 10.48
N PHE A 58 -5.19 -3.44 9.66
CA PHE A 58 -6.57 -3.11 10.07
C PHE A 58 -7.58 -4.18 9.66
N GLN A 59 -7.15 -5.43 9.48
CA GLN A 59 -8.04 -6.54 9.07
C GLN A 59 -9.16 -6.89 10.05
N TYR A 60 -9.01 -6.54 11.33
CA TYR A 60 -9.96 -6.88 12.40
C TYR A 60 -10.87 -5.71 12.80
N ASP A 61 -10.48 -4.47 12.50
CA ASP A 61 -11.14 -3.27 13.00
C ASP A 61 -11.25 -2.24 11.87
N LEU A 62 -12.42 -2.26 11.23
CA LEU A 62 -12.68 -1.64 9.94
C LEU A 62 -13.55 -0.40 10.09
N GLY A 63 -12.91 0.74 9.88
CA GLY A 63 -13.57 2.03 9.77
C GLY A 63 -14.03 2.39 8.36
N GLU A 64 -14.97 3.32 8.26
CA GLU A 64 -15.41 3.89 6.97
C GLU A 64 -14.28 4.64 6.25
N SER A 65 -13.37 5.21 7.03
CA SER A 65 -12.15 5.87 6.54
C SER A 65 -11.29 4.92 5.71
N HIS A 66 -11.12 3.66 6.13
CA HIS A 66 -10.33 2.65 5.42
C HIS A 66 -10.94 2.26 4.07
N LEU A 67 -12.26 2.07 4.03
CA LEU A 67 -12.97 1.74 2.79
C LEU A 67 -12.86 2.84 1.73
N LYS A 68 -12.83 4.11 2.16
CA LYS A 68 -12.63 5.24 1.24
C LYS A 68 -11.27 5.15 0.55
N VAL A 69 -10.22 4.77 1.28
CA VAL A 69 -8.88 4.65 0.68
C VAL A 69 -8.78 3.44 -0.25
N ILE A 70 -9.41 2.31 0.11
CA ILE A 70 -9.51 1.15 -0.79
C ILE A 70 -10.21 1.51 -2.09
N LYS A 71 -11.30 2.29 -2.03
CA LYS A 71 -11.94 2.82 -3.24
C LYS A 71 -10.98 3.67 -4.07
N CYS A 72 -10.14 4.49 -3.45
CA CYS A 72 -9.11 5.26 -4.17
C CYS A 72 -8.11 4.35 -4.89
N ILE A 73 -7.64 3.29 -4.24
CA ILE A 73 -6.72 2.29 -4.85
C ILE A 73 -7.38 1.63 -6.06
N PHE A 74 -8.66 1.27 -5.95
CA PHE A 74 -9.40 0.67 -7.05
C PHE A 74 -9.60 1.64 -8.23
N ILE A 75 -9.93 2.91 -7.95
CA ILE A 75 -10.02 3.96 -8.97
C ILE A 75 -8.65 4.17 -9.65
N TYR A 76 -7.58 4.19 -8.87
CA TYR A 76 -6.22 4.27 -9.39
C TYR A 76 -5.94 3.12 -10.35
N PHE A 77 -6.31 1.89 -10.02
CA PHE A 77 -6.08 0.74 -10.91
C PHE A 77 -6.83 0.79 -12.23
N VAL A 78 -8.10 1.20 -12.21
CA VAL A 78 -8.91 1.35 -13.42
C VAL A 78 -8.30 2.39 -14.36
N ASN A 79 -7.75 3.47 -13.79
CA ASN A 79 -7.16 4.55 -14.57
C ASN A 79 -5.68 4.33 -14.95
N THR A 80 -5.03 3.30 -14.41
CA THR A 80 -3.62 2.98 -14.66
C THR A 80 -3.42 1.59 -15.26
N THR A 81 -4.44 1.02 -15.88
CA THR A 81 -4.35 -0.27 -16.60
C THR A 81 -3.21 -0.30 -17.62
N ASN A 82 -2.96 0.82 -18.29
CA ASN A 82 -1.92 0.98 -19.31
C ASN A 82 -0.52 1.31 -18.74
N LEU A 83 -0.39 1.51 -17.43
CA LEU A 83 0.90 1.80 -16.79
C LEU A 83 1.50 0.54 -16.18
N SER A 84 2.79 0.34 -16.45
CA SER A 84 3.62 -0.71 -15.87
C SER A 84 4.99 -0.15 -15.49
N LEU A 85 5.68 -0.85 -14.59
CA LEU A 85 7.08 -0.54 -14.30
C LEU A 85 7.94 -1.06 -15.43
N PHE A 86 8.72 -0.17 -16.03
CA PHE A 86 9.68 -0.52 -17.07
C PHE A 86 11.06 -0.73 -16.43
N TYR A 87 11.63 -1.90 -16.66
CA TYR A 87 12.98 -2.25 -16.25
C TYR A 87 13.85 -2.30 -17.48
N GLU A 88 14.62 -1.24 -17.72
CA GLU A 88 15.57 -1.24 -18.81
C GLU A 88 16.67 -2.27 -18.56
N LYS A 89 17.09 -2.96 -19.63
CA LYS A 89 18.22 -3.89 -19.57
C LYS A 89 19.51 -3.09 -19.41
N ASN A 90 19.95 -2.91 -18.17
CA ASN A 90 21.22 -2.26 -17.86
C ASN A 90 22.31 -3.31 -17.60
N LYS A 91 23.57 -3.01 -17.93
CA LYS A 91 24.73 -3.90 -17.62
C LYS A 91 25.13 -3.83 -16.14
N TYR A 92 24.72 -2.78 -15.42
CA TYR A 92 25.11 -2.54 -14.03
C TYR A 92 24.00 -2.93 -13.06
N TYR A 93 23.96 -4.21 -12.69
CA TYR A 93 23.03 -4.77 -11.70
C TYR A 93 23.59 -4.64 -10.28
N ARG A 94 23.73 -3.40 -9.78
CA ARG A 94 24.11 -3.17 -8.38
C ARG A 94 22.86 -3.16 -7.51
N MET A 95 22.82 -4.03 -6.50
CA MET A 95 21.78 -3.97 -5.48
C MET A 95 22.05 -2.81 -4.52
N VAL A 96 21.06 -1.97 -4.30
CA VAL A 96 21.10 -0.84 -3.36
C VAL A 96 19.92 -0.95 -2.43
N GLU A 97 20.19 -0.85 -1.13
CA GLU A 97 19.16 -0.90 -0.10
C GLU A 97 19.10 0.43 0.65
N TYR A 98 17.89 0.95 0.81
CA TYR A 98 17.62 2.12 1.64
C TYR A 98 16.84 1.71 2.87
N PHE A 99 17.22 2.27 4.01
CA PHE A 99 16.60 2.02 5.30
C PHE A 99 15.94 3.31 5.81
N ASP A 100 14.67 3.21 6.17
CA ASP A 100 13.92 4.26 6.87
C ASP A 100 13.52 3.72 8.24
N ALA A 101 13.61 4.54 9.28
CA ALA A 101 13.20 4.19 10.62
C ALA A 101 12.42 5.36 11.23
N LYS A 102 11.20 5.06 11.71
CA LYS A 102 10.30 6.00 12.37
C LYS A 102 10.09 5.57 13.80
N TYR A 103 10.60 6.37 14.72
CA TYR A 103 10.41 6.17 16.16
C TYR A 103 8.98 6.52 16.57
N ALA A 104 8.30 5.61 17.27
CA ALA A 104 6.93 5.77 17.77
C ALA A 104 5.92 6.33 16.72
N GLY A 105 6.16 6.06 15.44
CA GLY A 105 5.40 6.65 14.33
C GLY A 105 4.00 6.06 14.19
N ASP A 106 3.77 4.87 14.74
CA ASP A 106 2.45 4.26 14.77
C ASP A 106 1.58 4.87 15.88
N LYS A 107 0.47 5.50 15.51
CA LYS A 107 -0.49 6.07 16.46
C LYS A 107 -1.27 5.03 17.26
N VAL A 108 -1.36 3.79 16.75
CA VAL A 108 -2.17 2.74 17.37
C VAL A 108 -1.38 2.03 18.47
N GLU A 109 -0.21 1.48 18.14
CA GLU A 109 0.61 0.68 19.08
C GLU A 109 1.83 1.45 19.61
N ARG A 110 2.14 2.65 19.09
CA ARG A 110 3.36 3.42 19.41
C ARG A 110 4.66 2.64 19.23
N LYS A 111 4.63 1.61 18.38
CA LYS A 111 5.82 0.84 18.02
C LYS A 111 6.66 1.57 16.98
N ASN A 112 7.96 1.26 16.99
CA ASN A 112 8.88 1.74 15.98
C ASN A 112 8.59 1.01 14.67
N THR A 113 8.57 1.76 13.57
CA THR A 113 8.40 1.18 12.24
C THR A 113 9.70 1.36 11.48
N SER A 114 10.22 0.30 10.88
CA SER A 114 11.36 0.35 9.97
C SER A 114 10.96 -0.15 8.60
N GLY A 115 11.35 0.58 7.56
CA GLY A 115 11.13 0.24 6.17
C GLY A 115 12.46 -0.02 5.48
N ARG A 116 12.49 -1.03 4.60
CA ARG A 116 13.61 -1.32 3.71
C ARG A 116 13.11 -1.26 2.28
N TYR A 117 13.81 -0.53 1.43
CA TYR A 117 13.54 -0.45 0.00
C TYR A 117 14.72 -1.07 -0.75
N HIS A 118 14.45 -2.08 -1.57
CA HIS A 118 15.47 -2.76 -2.35
C HIS A 118 15.37 -2.34 -3.81
N PHE A 119 16.48 -1.85 -4.35
CA PHE A 119 16.65 -1.43 -5.74
C PHE A 119 17.72 -2.27 -6.43
N LEU A 120 17.56 -2.47 -7.74
CA LEU A 120 18.58 -3.02 -8.61
C LEU A 120 18.90 -1.99 -9.69
N GLY A 121 20.05 -1.34 -9.57
CA GLY A 121 20.33 -0.11 -10.30
C GLY A 121 19.25 0.96 -9.98
N PRO A 122 18.64 1.60 -10.98
CA PRO A 122 17.57 2.59 -10.75
C PRO A 122 16.20 1.96 -10.46
N CYS A 123 16.08 0.64 -10.48
CA CYS A 123 14.81 -0.06 -10.53
C CYS A 123 14.37 -0.55 -9.15
N PHE A 124 13.19 -0.12 -8.69
CA PHE A 124 12.59 -0.59 -7.43
C PHE A 124 12.06 -2.02 -7.56
N ILE A 125 12.46 -2.94 -6.67
CA ILE A 125 12.05 -4.36 -6.75
C ILE A 125 11.14 -4.76 -5.61
N SER A 126 11.46 -4.34 -4.39
CA SER A 126 10.69 -4.77 -3.23
C SER A 126 10.79 -3.78 -2.08
N TYR A 127 9.78 -3.84 -1.22
CA TYR A 127 9.73 -3.11 0.04
C TYR A 127 9.32 -4.06 1.15
N VAL A 128 10.01 -3.91 2.28
CA VAL A 128 9.73 -4.66 3.50
C VAL A 128 9.49 -3.64 4.62
N SER A 129 8.36 -3.76 5.30
CA SER A 129 8.07 -2.99 6.51
C SER A 129 8.09 -3.92 7.70
N LYS A 130 8.80 -3.52 8.76
CA LYS A 130 8.80 -4.17 10.06
C LYS A 130 8.28 -3.19 11.10
N LYS A 131 7.28 -3.62 11.85
CA LYS A 131 6.65 -2.91 12.96
C LYS A 131 6.98 -3.64 14.26
#